data_AF-A0AAT9HL92-F1
#
_entry.id   AF-A0AAT9HL92-F1
#
_cell.length_a   1.000
_cell.length_b   1.000
_cell.length_c   1.000
_cell.angle_alpha   90.00
_cell.angle_beta   90.00
_cell.angle_gamma   90.00
#
_symmetry.space_group_name_H-M   'P 1'
#
loop_
_entity.id
_entity.type
_entity.pdbx_description
1 polymer ?
#
loop_
_entity_poly.entity_id
_entity_poly.type
_entity_poly.pdbx_seq_one_letter_code
_entity_poly.pdbx_strand_id
1 'polypeptide(L)'
;MGYRRPGDFAGQRVIVVGGGNSGAQIAADLAHDTELTWVTRRPPRFLSDDIDGRALFDVATARRRALDEGRTDTGGVASLGDIVAVEPVREARDRGLLKASPIFTRLVPGGVEWADGTRAEADAIIWCTGFRPVLSHLAPLRLRGRRGHIATTGTQAVGEPRLHLLGYGDWTGPASATLIGVGRPARDAAREIGALLTAGTT
;
A
#
# COMPACT_ATOMS: atom_id res chain seq x y z
N MET A 1 1.73 -19.67 -2.08
CA MET A 1 1.56 -19.42 -3.52
C MET A 1 0.92 -18.05 -3.68
N GLY A 2 1.44 -17.19 -4.54
CA GLY A 2 0.87 -15.85 -4.79
C GLY A 2 -0.07 -15.85 -6.00
N TYR A 3 -0.91 -14.83 -6.12
CA TYR A 3 -1.72 -14.57 -7.31
C TYR A 3 -0.79 -14.40 -8.54
N ARG A 4 -1.13 -15.04 -9.66
CA ARG A 4 -0.35 -14.98 -10.91
C ARG A 4 -1.20 -14.57 -12.11
N ARG A 5 -2.40 -15.15 -12.23
CA ARG A 5 -3.36 -14.88 -13.30
C ARG A 5 -4.77 -15.25 -12.86
N PRO A 6 -5.83 -14.61 -13.39
CA PRO A 6 -7.20 -14.89 -13.00
C PRO A 6 -7.67 -16.29 -13.40
N GLY A 7 -7.18 -16.81 -14.53
CA GLY A 7 -7.57 -18.14 -15.05
C GLY A 7 -7.24 -19.32 -14.13
N ASP A 8 -6.36 -19.15 -13.13
CA ASP A 8 -6.11 -20.19 -12.12
C ASP A 8 -7.28 -20.33 -11.12
N PHE A 9 -8.23 -19.39 -11.14
CA PHE A 9 -9.38 -19.32 -10.25
C PHE A 9 -10.73 -19.39 -10.98
N ALA A 10 -10.74 -19.63 -12.30
CA ALA A 10 -11.97 -19.66 -13.08
C ALA A 10 -12.99 -20.65 -12.50
N GLY A 11 -14.23 -20.20 -12.35
CA GLY A 11 -15.36 -20.96 -11.78
C GLY A 11 -15.31 -21.15 -10.25
N GLN A 12 -14.29 -20.61 -9.56
CA GLN A 12 -14.17 -20.71 -8.11
C GLN A 12 -14.88 -19.56 -7.39
N ARG A 13 -15.17 -19.77 -6.10
CA ARG A 13 -15.55 -18.72 -5.16
C ARG A 13 -14.31 -18.11 -4.56
N VAL A 14 -14.08 -16.83 -4.83
CA VAL A 14 -12.85 -16.15 -4.43
C VAL A 14 -13.17 -14.95 -3.56
N ILE A 15 -12.55 -14.92 -2.38
CA ILE A 15 -12.60 -13.76 -1.49
C ILE A 15 -11.33 -12.95 -1.67
N VAL A 16 -11.44 -11.70 -2.09
CA VAL A 16 -10.32 -10.74 -2.13
C VAL A 16 -10.40 -9.84 -0.91
N VAL A 17 -9.36 -9.79 -0.08
CA VAL A 17 -9.34 -8.98 1.15
C VAL A 17 -8.36 -7.81 1.02
N GLY A 18 -8.85 -6.58 0.98
CA GLY A 18 -8.05 -5.35 0.92
C GLY A 18 -8.64 -4.31 -0.03
N GLY A 19 -8.63 -3.04 0.39
CA GLY A 19 -9.31 -1.94 -0.32
C GLY A 19 -8.39 -0.92 -1.01
N GLY A 20 -7.10 -1.21 -1.17
CA GLY A 20 -6.18 -0.37 -1.95
C GLY A 20 -6.06 -0.83 -3.40
N ASN A 21 -5.17 -0.19 -4.18
CA ASN A 21 -4.93 -0.50 -5.60
C ASN A 21 -4.83 -2.00 -5.91
N SER A 22 -3.98 -2.76 -5.20
CA SER A 22 -3.82 -4.19 -5.46
C SER A 22 -5.11 -4.98 -5.24
N GLY A 23 -5.89 -4.65 -4.21
CA GLY A 23 -7.15 -5.32 -3.94
C GLY A 23 -8.20 -5.02 -5.01
N ALA A 24 -8.30 -3.78 -5.46
CA ALA A 24 -9.23 -3.38 -6.51
C ALA A 24 -8.87 -3.99 -7.88
N GLN A 25 -7.58 -3.99 -8.25
CA GLN A 25 -7.12 -4.56 -9.51
C GLN A 25 -7.31 -6.08 -9.55
N ILE A 26 -6.93 -6.80 -8.48
CA ILE A 26 -7.14 -8.25 -8.40
C ILE A 26 -8.64 -8.60 -8.36
N ALA A 27 -9.45 -7.81 -7.64
CA ALA A 27 -10.90 -7.99 -7.66
C ALA A 27 -11.47 -7.79 -9.06
N ALA A 28 -11.03 -6.75 -9.79
CA ALA A 28 -11.46 -6.51 -11.18
C ALA A 28 -11.06 -7.65 -12.12
N ASP A 29 -9.82 -8.14 -12.03
CA ASP A 29 -9.34 -9.27 -12.84
C ASP A 29 -10.19 -10.53 -12.63
N LEU A 30 -10.68 -10.76 -11.41
CA LEU A 30 -11.44 -11.95 -11.04
C LEU A 30 -12.96 -11.79 -11.21
N ALA A 31 -13.44 -10.56 -11.37
CA ALA A 31 -14.87 -10.22 -11.36
C ALA A 31 -15.70 -10.87 -12.48
N HIS A 32 -15.04 -11.32 -13.56
CA HIS A 32 -15.71 -11.85 -14.75
C HIS A 32 -15.88 -13.38 -14.72
N ASP A 33 -14.88 -14.09 -14.19
CA ASP A 33 -14.79 -15.55 -14.29
C ASP A 33 -14.94 -16.27 -12.94
N THR A 34 -15.18 -15.53 -11.85
CA THR A 34 -15.27 -16.09 -10.49
C THR A 34 -16.51 -15.59 -9.76
N GLU A 35 -16.94 -16.35 -8.74
CA GLU A 35 -17.89 -15.85 -7.76
C GLU A 35 -17.12 -15.01 -6.73
N LEU A 36 -17.04 -13.71 -6.99
CA LEU A 36 -16.22 -12.77 -6.25
C LEU A 36 -16.94 -12.21 -5.01
N THR A 37 -16.25 -12.28 -3.86
CA THR A 37 -16.56 -11.43 -2.70
C THR A 37 -15.38 -10.50 -2.41
N TRP A 38 -15.56 -9.19 -2.60
CA TRP A 38 -14.53 -8.22 -2.29
C TRP A 38 -14.72 -7.62 -0.89
N VAL A 39 -13.77 -7.87 0.00
CA VAL A 39 -13.83 -7.47 1.41
C VAL A 39 -12.89 -6.31 1.68
N THR A 40 -13.42 -5.24 2.27
CA THR A 40 -12.66 -4.04 2.61
C THR A 40 -12.92 -3.59 4.05
N ARG A 41 -11.93 -2.91 4.66
CA ARG A 41 -12.06 -2.38 6.03
C ARG A 41 -12.89 -1.10 6.10
N ARG A 42 -12.77 -0.27 5.07
CA ARG A 42 -13.51 0.98 4.87
C ARG A 42 -14.07 0.94 3.45
N PRO A 43 -15.21 1.59 3.18
CA PRO A 43 -15.72 1.73 1.82
C PRO A 43 -14.61 2.20 0.86
N PRO A 44 -14.44 1.54 -0.30
CA PRO A 44 -13.39 1.88 -1.25
C PRO A 44 -13.62 3.29 -1.81
N ARG A 45 -12.52 4.04 -1.93
CA ARG A 45 -12.52 5.41 -2.46
C ARG A 45 -11.71 5.44 -3.74
N PHE A 46 -12.38 5.58 -4.87
CA PHE A 46 -11.74 5.74 -6.16
C PHE A 46 -11.33 7.20 -6.35
N LEU A 47 -10.17 7.41 -6.94
CA LEU A 47 -9.83 8.72 -7.50
C LEU A 47 -10.77 9.04 -8.66
N SER A 48 -10.94 10.34 -8.95
CA SER A 48 -11.65 10.77 -10.15
C SER A 48 -10.99 10.17 -11.40
N ASP A 49 -11.82 9.79 -12.36
CA ASP A 49 -11.40 9.17 -13.61
C ASP A 49 -10.57 10.12 -14.49
N ASP A 50 -10.70 11.42 -14.26
CA ASP A 50 -9.95 12.47 -14.98
C ASP A 50 -8.57 12.76 -14.37
N ILE A 51 -8.21 12.10 -13.26
CA ILE A 51 -6.90 12.30 -12.62
C ILE A 51 -5.83 11.53 -13.39
N ASP A 52 -4.88 12.28 -13.95
CA ASP A 52 -3.69 11.72 -14.60
C ASP A 52 -2.50 11.58 -13.62
N GLY A 53 -1.39 11.05 -14.13
CA GLY A 53 -0.16 10.87 -13.35
C GLY A 53 0.49 12.18 -12.87
N ARG A 54 0.22 13.31 -13.53
CA ARG A 54 0.75 14.62 -13.14
C ARG A 54 0.01 15.16 -11.93
N ALA A 55 -1.32 15.07 -11.92
CA ALA A 55 -2.13 15.47 -10.78
C ALA A 55 -1.78 14.69 -9.51
N LEU A 56 -1.52 13.38 -9.62
CA LEU A 56 -1.01 12.55 -8.53
C LEU A 56 0.33 13.06 -7.99
N PHE A 57 1.24 13.43 -8.89
CA PHE A 57 2.55 13.96 -8.54
C PHE A 57 2.47 15.34 -7.86
N ASP A 58 1.60 16.22 -8.35
CA ASP A 58 1.40 17.56 -7.80
C ASP A 58 0.87 17.48 -6.36
N VAL A 59 -0.05 16.55 -6.09
CA VAL A 59 -0.59 16.31 -4.74
C VAL A 59 0.47 15.75 -3.81
N ALA A 60 1.28 14.79 -4.27
CA ALA A 60 2.41 14.27 -3.51
C ALA A 60 3.43 15.38 -3.18
N THR A 61 3.69 16.27 -4.15
CA THR A 61 4.59 17.41 -4.00
C THR A 61 4.02 18.47 -3.05
N ALA A 62 2.73 18.77 -3.15
CA ALA A 62 2.05 19.73 -2.27
C ALA A 62 2.02 19.25 -0.81
N ARG A 63 1.70 17.95 -0.58
CA ARG A 63 1.77 17.33 0.74
C ARG A 63 3.17 17.46 1.35
N ARG A 64 4.20 17.21 0.54
CA ARG A 64 5.59 17.37 0.96
C ARG A 64 5.88 18.79 1.43
N ARG A 65 5.55 19.80 0.61
CA ARG A 65 5.78 21.21 0.96
C ARG A 65 5.07 21.59 2.26
N ALA A 66 3.84 21.11 2.46
CA ALA A 66 3.12 21.31 3.71
C ALA A 66 3.88 20.71 4.91
N LEU A 67 4.39 19.48 4.79
CA LEU A 67 5.16 18.84 5.86
C LEU A 67 6.50 19.56 6.14
N ASP A 68 7.21 19.98 5.10
CA ASP A 68 8.49 20.70 5.23
C ASP A 68 8.29 22.07 5.91
N GLU A 69 7.13 22.71 5.72
CA GLU A 69 6.73 23.96 6.36
C GLU A 69 6.09 23.78 7.76
N GLY A 70 6.06 22.55 8.30
CA GLY A 70 5.45 22.24 9.60
C GLY A 70 3.92 22.34 9.63
N ARG A 71 3.28 22.39 8.46
CA ARG A 71 1.81 22.39 8.34
C ARG A 71 1.25 20.97 8.48
N THR A 72 -0.04 20.89 8.77
CA THR A 72 -0.76 19.62 8.96
C THR A 72 -0.71 18.74 7.71
N ASP A 73 -0.50 17.43 7.92
CA ASP A 73 -0.50 16.45 6.84
C ASP A 73 -1.89 16.38 6.18
N THR A 74 -1.96 16.76 4.91
CA THR A 74 -3.20 16.73 4.13
C THR A 74 -3.58 15.33 3.65
N GLY A 75 -2.80 14.29 3.98
CA GLY A 75 -3.05 12.90 3.61
C GLY A 75 -2.52 12.51 2.22
N GLY A 76 -1.98 13.46 1.45
CA GLY A 76 -1.36 13.18 0.15
C GLY A 76 -2.34 12.63 -0.88
N VAL A 77 -1.85 11.75 -1.77
CA VAL A 77 -2.68 11.09 -2.78
C VAL A 77 -3.86 10.33 -2.15
N ALA A 78 -3.65 9.71 -0.99
CA ALA A 78 -4.69 8.97 -0.26
C ALA A 78 -5.86 9.87 0.19
N SER A 79 -5.66 11.20 0.29
CA SER A 79 -6.76 12.11 0.62
C SER A 79 -7.69 12.37 -0.56
N LEU A 80 -7.24 12.17 -1.79
CA LEU A 80 -8.07 12.21 -3.00
C LEU A 80 -8.84 10.89 -3.18
N GLY A 81 -8.16 9.77 -2.95
CA GLY A 81 -8.74 8.44 -3.02
C GLY A 81 -7.67 7.38 -2.75
N ASP A 82 -8.10 6.18 -2.41
CA ASP A 82 -7.21 5.07 -2.09
C ASP A 82 -6.87 4.23 -3.35
N ILE A 83 -7.67 4.36 -4.42
CA ILE A 83 -7.62 3.52 -5.63
C ILE A 83 -7.57 4.37 -6.89
N VAL A 84 -6.50 4.21 -7.69
CA VAL A 84 -6.45 4.68 -9.07
C VAL A 84 -7.27 3.69 -9.90
N ALA A 85 -8.42 4.14 -10.39
CA ALA A 85 -9.27 3.32 -11.27
C ALA A 85 -8.60 3.24 -12.65
N VAL A 86 -7.71 2.27 -12.84
CA VAL A 86 -7.18 1.91 -14.16
C VAL A 86 -8.28 1.24 -14.99
N GLU A 87 -8.09 1.13 -16.30
CA GLU A 87 -9.13 0.66 -17.24
C GLU A 87 -9.91 -0.60 -16.77
N PRO A 88 -9.26 -1.71 -16.36
CA PRO A 88 -10.00 -2.89 -15.91
C PRO A 88 -10.83 -2.64 -14.64
N VAL A 89 -10.34 -1.77 -13.76
CA VAL A 89 -11.04 -1.40 -12.51
C VAL A 89 -12.24 -0.51 -12.81
N ARG A 90 -12.12 0.43 -13.76
CA ARG A 90 -13.26 1.25 -14.21
C ARG A 90 -14.33 0.39 -14.80
N GLU A 91 -13.97 -0.49 -15.74
CA GLU A 91 -14.92 -1.40 -16.37
C GLU A 91 -15.68 -2.25 -15.33
N ALA A 92 -14.97 -2.93 -14.44
CA ALA A 92 -15.59 -3.78 -13.43
C ALA A 92 -16.46 -2.97 -12.43
N ARG A 93 -16.04 -1.74 -12.07
CA ARG A 93 -16.81 -0.82 -11.23
C ARG A 93 -18.11 -0.40 -11.92
N ASP A 94 -18.02 0.06 -13.17
CA ASP A 94 -19.14 0.64 -13.91
C ASP A 94 -20.18 -0.41 -14.28
N ARG A 95 -19.76 -1.67 -14.44
CA ARG A 95 -20.65 -2.84 -14.56
C ARG A 95 -21.22 -3.32 -13.22
N GLY A 96 -20.87 -2.67 -12.11
CA GLY A 96 -21.37 -2.99 -10.77
C GLY A 96 -20.82 -4.29 -10.18
N LEU A 97 -19.70 -4.80 -10.70
CA LEU A 97 -19.08 -6.06 -10.24
C LEU A 97 -18.23 -5.87 -8.99
N LEU A 98 -17.73 -4.65 -8.74
CA LEU A 98 -16.89 -4.33 -7.57
C LEU A 98 -17.73 -3.90 -6.36
N LYS A 99 -18.55 -4.82 -5.83
CA LYS A 99 -19.31 -4.58 -4.59
C LYS A 99 -18.47 -4.94 -3.37
N ALA A 100 -18.21 -3.95 -2.53
CA ALA A 100 -17.42 -4.14 -1.32
C ALA A 100 -18.28 -4.56 -0.12
N SER A 101 -17.88 -5.64 0.53
CA SER A 101 -18.40 -6.10 1.81
C SER A 101 -17.51 -5.63 2.97
N PRO A 102 -18.07 -5.43 4.17
CA PRO A 102 -17.27 -5.13 5.37
C PRO A 102 -16.40 -6.33 5.76
N ILE A 103 -15.43 -6.12 6.64
CA ILE A 103 -14.58 -7.20 7.16
C ILE A 103 -15.43 -8.24 7.90
N PHE A 104 -15.23 -9.52 7.56
CA PHE A 104 -15.84 -10.64 8.27
C PHE A 104 -15.23 -10.81 9.67
N THR A 105 -15.92 -11.53 10.56
CA THR A 105 -15.51 -11.69 11.97
C THR A 105 -14.57 -12.86 12.17
N ARG A 106 -14.77 -13.96 11.41
CA ARG A 106 -13.93 -15.16 11.50
C ARG A 106 -13.88 -15.95 10.19
N LEU A 107 -12.81 -16.74 10.06
CA LEU A 107 -12.75 -17.83 9.10
C LEU A 107 -13.54 -19.03 9.64
N VAL A 108 -14.21 -19.74 8.76
CA VAL A 108 -14.89 -21.01 9.03
C VAL A 108 -14.40 -22.05 8.01
N PRO A 109 -14.59 -23.36 8.27
CA PRO A 109 -14.32 -24.36 7.24
C PRO A 109 -15.05 -24.00 5.94
N GLY A 110 -14.29 -23.85 4.85
CA GLY A 110 -14.82 -23.52 3.52
C GLY A 110 -15.24 -22.06 3.31
N GLY A 111 -14.92 -21.10 4.19
CA GLY A 111 -15.32 -19.71 3.95
C GLY A 111 -15.10 -18.71 5.09
N VAL A 112 -15.95 -17.68 5.12
CA VAL A 112 -15.96 -16.60 6.11
C VAL A 112 -17.35 -16.41 6.72
N GLU A 113 -17.41 -15.85 7.92
CA GLU A 113 -18.68 -15.51 8.61
C GLU A 113 -18.63 -14.09 9.19
N TRP A 114 -19.71 -13.33 8.98
CA TRP A 114 -19.94 -11.99 9.55
C TRP A 114 -20.65 -12.05 10.91
N ALA A 115 -20.66 -10.92 11.62
CA ALA A 115 -21.23 -10.82 12.97
C ALA A 115 -22.74 -11.10 13.05
N ASP A 116 -23.45 -10.93 11.93
CA ASP A 116 -24.88 -11.23 11.79
C ASP A 116 -25.15 -12.71 11.48
N GLY A 117 -24.10 -13.53 11.35
CA GLY A 117 -24.19 -14.95 10.99
C GLY A 117 -24.22 -15.22 9.48
N THR A 118 -24.23 -14.18 8.64
CA THR A 118 -24.12 -14.33 7.18
C THR A 118 -22.78 -14.99 6.84
N ARG A 119 -22.77 -15.87 5.83
CA ARG A 119 -21.58 -16.60 5.38
C ARG A 119 -21.36 -16.43 3.89
N ALA A 120 -20.09 -16.47 3.50
CA ALA A 120 -19.66 -16.65 2.11
C ALA A 120 -18.73 -17.84 2.04
N GLU A 121 -19.03 -18.79 1.15
CA GLU A 121 -18.15 -19.90 0.83
C GLU A 121 -16.97 -19.40 -0.02
N ALA A 122 -15.81 -20.05 0.13
CA ALA A 122 -14.59 -19.68 -0.57
C ALA A 122 -13.75 -20.91 -0.84
N ASP A 123 -13.38 -21.09 -2.11
CA ASP A 123 -12.36 -22.04 -2.52
C ASP A 123 -10.96 -21.42 -2.34
N ALA A 124 -10.87 -20.09 -2.48
CA ALA A 124 -9.65 -19.34 -2.27
C ALA A 124 -9.89 -17.98 -1.57
N ILE A 125 -8.91 -17.56 -0.76
CA ILE A 125 -8.85 -16.22 -0.17
C ILE A 125 -7.54 -15.56 -0.58
N ILE A 126 -7.62 -14.40 -1.24
CA ILE A 126 -6.47 -13.62 -1.68
C ILE A 126 -6.29 -12.40 -0.77
N TRP A 127 -5.16 -12.39 -0.06
CA TRP A 127 -4.82 -11.34 0.90
C TRP A 127 -4.09 -10.18 0.24
N CYS A 128 -4.82 -9.10 -0.02
CA CYS A 128 -4.31 -7.82 -0.53
C CYS A 128 -4.13 -6.81 0.62
N THR A 129 -3.64 -7.27 1.77
CA THR A 129 -3.59 -6.50 3.04
C THR A 129 -2.30 -5.70 3.24
N GLY A 130 -1.50 -5.57 2.19
CA GLY A 130 -0.24 -4.84 2.18
C GLY A 130 0.95 -5.68 2.65
N PHE A 131 2.08 -5.00 2.88
CA PHE A 131 3.36 -5.64 3.19
C PHE A 131 4.00 -5.01 4.42
N ARG A 132 4.99 -5.71 4.97
CA ARG A 132 5.90 -5.20 6.01
C ARG A 132 7.30 -5.05 5.42
N PRO A 133 8.12 -4.10 5.92
CA PRO A 133 9.47 -3.94 5.42
C PRO A 133 10.34 -5.16 5.78
N VAL A 134 11.12 -5.65 4.81
CA VAL A 134 12.04 -6.79 5.00
C VAL A 134 13.35 -6.29 5.61
N LEU A 135 13.41 -6.26 6.94
CA LEU A 135 14.55 -5.70 7.69
C LEU A 135 15.27 -6.76 8.54
N SER A 136 15.11 -8.06 8.24
CA SER A 136 15.60 -9.14 9.13
C SER A 136 17.12 -9.13 9.27
N HIS A 137 17.82 -8.75 8.21
CA HIS A 137 19.25 -8.54 8.18
C HIS A 137 19.74 -7.45 9.17
N LEU A 138 18.85 -6.56 9.63
CA LEU A 138 19.16 -5.51 10.63
C LEU A 138 18.82 -5.92 12.07
N ALA A 139 18.34 -7.15 12.30
CA ALA A 139 17.95 -7.60 13.64
C ALA A 139 19.07 -7.47 14.70
N PRO A 140 20.37 -7.76 14.39
CA PRO A 140 21.45 -7.61 15.37
C PRO A 140 21.64 -6.19 15.91
N LEU A 141 21.24 -5.16 15.15
CA LEU A 141 21.36 -3.76 15.55
C LEU A 141 20.30 -3.33 16.59
N ARG A 142 19.27 -4.17 16.82
CA ARG A 142 18.20 -3.92 17.81
C ARG A 142 17.47 -2.57 17.64
N LEU A 143 17.39 -2.07 16.41
CA LEU A 143 16.79 -0.75 16.08
C LEU A 143 15.27 -0.77 15.85
N ARG A 144 14.64 -1.95 15.83
CA ARG A 144 13.21 -2.08 15.50
C ARG A 144 12.31 -1.66 16.66
N GLY A 145 11.33 -0.81 16.36
CA GLY A 145 10.28 -0.39 17.29
C GLY A 145 9.00 -1.23 17.23
N ARG A 146 7.94 -0.73 17.87
CA ARG A 146 6.66 -1.42 18.19
C ARG A 146 5.84 -1.93 16.99
N ARG A 147 6.24 -1.63 15.75
CA ARG A 147 5.59 -2.09 14.50
C ARG A 147 6.57 -2.71 13.50
N GLY A 148 7.79 -3.03 13.94
CA GLY A 148 8.85 -3.56 13.09
C GLY A 148 9.54 -2.53 12.20
N HIS A 149 9.16 -1.26 12.29
CA HIS A 149 9.86 -0.15 11.65
C HIS A 149 11.08 0.27 12.48
N ILE A 150 12.06 0.89 11.82
CA ILE A 150 13.17 1.57 12.48
C ILE A 150 12.81 3.07 12.51
N ALA A 151 13.01 3.75 13.63
CA ALA A 151 12.73 5.18 13.70
C ALA A 151 13.72 5.96 12.81
N THR A 152 13.21 6.89 12.00
CA THR A 152 14.02 7.64 11.03
C THR A 152 13.75 9.15 11.08
N THR A 153 14.79 9.94 10.81
CA THR A 153 14.68 11.34 10.41
C THR A 153 15.00 11.41 8.92
N GLY A 154 13.99 11.67 8.09
CA GLY A 154 14.12 11.43 6.66
C GLY A 154 14.40 9.95 6.38
N THR A 155 15.58 9.65 5.84
CA THR A 155 16.03 8.26 5.60
C THR A 155 16.96 7.74 6.69
N GLN A 156 17.58 8.61 7.49
CA GLN A 156 18.59 8.22 8.47
C GLN A 156 17.94 7.58 9.70
N ALA A 157 18.46 6.44 10.16
CA ALA A 157 18.01 5.80 11.37
C ALA A 157 18.43 6.61 12.62
N VAL A 158 17.47 6.90 13.50
CA VAL A 158 17.71 7.70 14.71
C VAL A 158 18.71 7.03 15.65
N GLY A 159 18.65 5.70 15.77
CA GLY A 159 19.52 4.91 16.65
C GLY A 159 20.85 4.46 16.03
N GLU A 160 21.10 4.77 14.75
CA GLU A 160 22.33 4.42 14.05
C GLU A 160 22.57 5.40 12.89
N PRO A 161 23.30 6.51 13.12
CA PRO A 161 23.46 7.58 12.13
C PRO A 161 24.13 7.15 10.82
N ARG A 162 24.82 5.99 10.80
CA ARG A 162 25.44 5.42 9.59
C ARG A 162 24.46 4.61 8.74
N LEU A 163 23.25 4.34 9.24
CA LEU A 163 22.24 3.55 8.57
C LEU A 163 21.18 4.46 7.94
N HIS A 164 20.97 4.30 6.63
CA HIS A 164 19.85 4.91 5.92
C HIS A 164 18.88 3.83 5.43
N LEU A 165 17.58 4.11 5.52
CA LEU A 165 16.49 3.28 5.01
C LEU A 165 15.77 4.04 3.91
N LEU A 166 15.69 3.43 2.72
CA LEU A 166 15.18 4.08 1.52
C LEU A 166 14.08 3.23 0.87
N GLY A 167 12.98 3.89 0.48
CA GLY A 167 11.95 3.28 -0.36
C GLY A 167 11.00 2.29 0.32
N TYR A 168 10.97 2.24 1.66
CA TYR A 168 10.12 1.32 2.41
C TYR A 168 8.69 1.85 2.66
N GLY A 169 8.41 3.09 2.26
CA GLY A 169 7.10 3.73 2.39
C GLY A 169 7.20 5.14 2.96
N ASP A 170 6.06 5.76 3.25
CA ASP A 170 6.01 7.15 3.72
C ASP A 170 6.87 7.42 4.96
N TRP A 171 7.10 6.40 5.80
CA TRP A 171 7.94 6.52 7.00
C TRP A 171 9.44 6.68 6.69
N THR A 172 9.91 6.27 5.52
CA THR A 172 11.27 6.57 5.00
C THR A 172 11.28 7.76 4.04
N GLY A 173 10.20 8.55 4.05
CA GLY A 173 9.97 9.65 3.14
C GLY A 173 8.63 9.49 2.40
N PRO A 174 7.74 10.50 2.43
CA PRO A 174 6.53 10.56 1.61
C PRO A 174 6.74 10.12 0.16
N ALA A 175 5.89 9.20 -0.28
CA ALA A 175 5.87 8.56 -1.60
C ALA A 175 7.15 7.76 -1.95
N SER A 176 8.06 7.51 -1.01
CA SER A 176 9.35 6.86 -1.32
C SER A 176 9.21 5.43 -1.84
N ALA A 177 8.13 4.71 -1.54
CA ALA A 177 7.84 3.38 -2.10
C ALA A 177 7.21 3.44 -3.51
N THR A 178 7.55 4.45 -4.31
CA THR A 178 7.09 4.60 -5.70
C THR A 178 8.28 4.96 -6.58
N LEU A 179 8.22 4.58 -7.86
CA LEU A 179 9.31 4.82 -8.82
C LEU A 179 9.67 6.31 -8.92
N ILE A 180 8.66 7.19 -8.97
CA ILE A 180 8.87 8.64 -9.10
C ILE A 180 9.26 9.25 -7.73
N GLY A 181 8.66 8.79 -6.64
CA GLY A 181 8.83 9.40 -5.31
C GLY A 181 10.14 9.06 -4.61
N VAL A 182 10.84 7.97 -4.99
CA VAL A 182 12.08 7.55 -4.32
C VAL A 182 13.28 8.44 -4.61
N GLY A 183 13.30 9.14 -5.74
CA GLY A 183 14.50 9.83 -6.25
C GLY A 183 15.05 10.93 -5.34
N ARG A 184 14.18 11.77 -4.75
CA ARG A 184 14.63 12.85 -3.84
C ARG A 184 15.18 12.31 -2.52
N PRO A 185 14.44 11.46 -1.75
CA PRO A 185 15.00 10.83 -0.55
C PRO A 185 16.33 10.11 -0.81
N ALA A 186 16.49 9.48 -1.98
CA ALA A 186 17.74 8.83 -2.36
C ALA A 186 18.89 9.82 -2.53
N ARG A 187 18.65 10.93 -3.25
CA ARG A 187 19.64 11.99 -3.45
C ARG A 187 20.02 12.66 -2.13
N ASP A 188 19.05 12.93 -1.26
CA ASP A 188 19.28 13.58 0.02
C ASP A 188 20.13 12.63 0.92
N ALA A 189 19.79 11.34 0.99
CA ALA A 189 20.58 10.33 1.68
C ALA A 189 22.02 10.22 1.15
N ALA A 190 22.22 10.23 -0.17
CA ALA A 190 23.55 10.17 -0.77
C ALA A 190 24.43 11.37 -0.38
N ARG A 191 23.84 12.57 -0.29
CA ARG A 191 24.53 13.78 0.17
C ARG A 191 24.91 13.69 1.65
N GLU A 192 23.99 13.24 2.50
CA GLU A 192 24.22 13.05 3.95
C GLU A 192 25.33 12.03 4.23
N ILE A 193 25.31 10.89 3.51
CA ILE A 193 26.36 9.86 3.59
C ILE A 193 27.70 10.43 3.13
N GLY A 194 27.73 11.17 2.02
CA GLY A 194 28.96 11.82 1.52
C GLY A 194 29.57 12.77 2.55
N ALA A 195 28.74 13.61 3.18
CA ALA A 195 29.18 14.53 4.23
C ALA A 195 29.74 13.78 5.46
N LEU A 196 29.06 12.71 5.90
CA LEU A 196 29.50 11.89 7.02
C LEU A 196 30.89 11.26 6.79
N LEU A 197 31.12 10.73 5.58
CA LEU A 197 32.40 10.12 5.22
C LEU A 197 33.53 11.15 5.15
N THR A 198 33.27 12.36 4.64
CA THR A 198 34.27 13.42 4.62
C THR A 198 34.63 13.93 6.01
N ALA A 199 33.65 14.03 6.92
CA ALA A 199 33.88 14.49 8.29
C ALA A 199 34.71 13.51 9.15
N GLY A 200 34.67 12.21 8.85
CA GLY A 200 35.45 11.18 9.55
C GLY A 200 36.89 11.01 9.04
N THR A 201 37.33 11.79 8.05
CA THR A 201 38.69 11.72 7.47
C THR A 201 39.63 12.83 7.97
N THR A 202 39.14 13.70 8.85
CA THR A 202 39.89 14.74 9.59
C THR A 202 40.03 14.36 11.05
#